data_AF-A0A6B3IGX1-F1
#
_entry.id   AF-A0A6B3IGX1-F1
#
_cell.length_a   1.000
_cell.length_b   1.000
_cell.length_c   1.000
_cell.angle_alpha   90.00
_cell.angle_beta   90.00
_cell.angle_gamma   90.00
#
_symmetry.space_group_name_H-M   'P 1'
#
loop_
_entity.id
_entity.type
_entity.pdbx_description
1 polymer ?
#
loop_
_entity_poly.entity_id
_entity_poly.type
_entity_poly.pdbx_seq_one_letter_code
_entity_poly.pdbx_strand_id
1 'polypeptide(L)'
;MTPQHRSRLLAAASLTVAAALSLSACGFSSESSSASGSSSDGSSEGPRTVKTAMGDVKVPAAPQRVVVLDTAELDSVLTLGVKPVGATHADVDSGFLNYLPKDQVAGITDVGQMMTPNL
;
A
#
# COMPACT_ATOMS: atom_id res chain seq x y z
N MET A 1 4.92 -23.44 68.14
CA MET A 1 5.09 -22.23 67.31
C MET A 1 6.54 -22.21 66.83
N THR A 2 6.90 -22.22 65.55
CA THR A 2 6.23 -21.65 64.37
C THR A 2 6.51 -22.48 63.10
N PRO A 3 5.52 -22.60 62.19
CA PRO A 3 5.67 -23.28 60.91
C PRO A 3 6.35 -22.34 59.89
N GLN A 4 7.63 -22.56 59.62
CA GLN A 4 8.46 -21.68 58.76
C GLN A 4 8.41 -22.05 57.25
N HIS A 5 7.69 -23.11 56.86
CA HIS A 5 7.73 -23.62 55.49
C HIS A 5 6.55 -23.18 54.59
N ARG A 6 5.51 -22.55 55.16
CA ARG A 6 4.34 -22.05 54.39
C ARG A 6 4.59 -20.67 53.76
N SER A 7 5.53 -19.90 54.30
CA SER A 7 5.82 -18.53 53.88
C SER A 7 6.69 -18.43 52.62
N ARG A 8 7.46 -19.47 52.27
CA ARG A 8 8.30 -19.47 51.06
C ARG A 8 7.56 -19.91 49.78
N LEU A 9 6.40 -20.54 49.90
CA LEU A 9 5.58 -20.93 48.75
C LEU A 9 4.58 -19.86 48.31
N LEU A 10 4.35 -18.82 49.13
CA LEU A 10 3.48 -17.68 48.79
C LEU A 10 4.22 -16.52 48.12
N ALA A 11 5.56 -16.49 48.16
CA ALA A 11 6.36 -15.44 47.52
C ALA A 11 6.69 -15.71 46.04
N ALA A 12 6.36 -16.90 45.52
CA ALA A 12 6.59 -17.25 44.11
C ALA A 12 5.32 -17.12 43.24
N ALA A 13 4.17 -16.79 43.83
CA ALA A 13 2.90 -16.64 43.10
C ALA A 13 2.54 -15.19 42.76
N SER A 14 3.29 -14.20 43.25
CA SER A 14 3.03 -12.78 43.01
C SER A 14 3.80 -12.19 41.81
N LEU A 15 4.77 -12.91 41.24
CA LEU A 15 5.57 -12.41 40.13
C LEU A 15 5.00 -12.74 38.73
N THR A 16 3.95 -13.57 38.64
CA THR A 16 3.33 -13.95 37.35
C THR A 16 2.06 -13.19 37.02
N VAL A 17 1.44 -12.49 37.98
CA VAL A 17 0.23 -11.70 37.71
C VAL A 17 0.55 -10.30 37.16
N ALA A 18 1.71 -9.72 37.50
CA ALA A 18 2.06 -8.36 37.05
C ALA A 18 2.48 -8.27 35.57
N ALA A 19 2.90 -9.38 34.95
CA ALA A 19 3.31 -9.39 33.53
C ALA A 19 2.14 -9.55 32.54
N ALA A 20 0.94 -9.89 33.01
CA ALA A 20 -0.23 -10.05 32.16
C ALA A 20 -0.99 -8.73 31.91
N LEU A 21 -0.79 -7.70 32.74
CA LEU A 21 -1.45 -6.40 32.56
C LEU A 21 -0.72 -5.46 31.59
N SER A 22 0.48 -5.81 31.13
CA SER A 22 1.27 -4.97 30.21
C SER A 22 0.84 -5.07 28.74
N LEU A 23 0.03 -6.05 28.36
CA LEU A 23 -0.38 -6.25 26.96
C LEU A 23 -1.68 -5.53 26.56
N SER A 24 -2.42 -4.95 27.50
CA SER A 24 -3.66 -4.21 27.18
C SER A 24 -3.43 -2.74 26.79
N ALA A 25 -2.17 -2.28 26.68
CA ALA A 25 -1.85 -0.90 26.33
C ALA A 25 -1.59 -0.66 24.83
N CYS A 26 -1.72 -1.69 23.97
CA CYS A 26 -1.74 -1.53 22.51
C CYS A 26 -3.15 -1.67 21.89
N GLY A 27 -4.19 -1.67 22.73
CA GLY A 27 -5.58 -1.68 22.28
C GLY A 27 -6.40 -0.59 22.96
N PHE A 28 -6.95 0.31 22.14
CA PHE A 28 -8.13 1.13 22.45
C PHE A 28 -7.93 2.46 23.20
N SER A 29 -7.54 3.50 22.45
CA SER A 29 -8.11 4.84 22.68
C SER A 29 -9.49 4.86 22.04
N SER A 30 -10.52 4.74 22.88
CA SER A 30 -11.91 5.02 22.51
C SER A 30 -12.08 6.54 22.49
N GLU A 31 -11.97 7.13 21.30
CA GLU A 31 -12.77 8.31 21.00
C GLU A 31 -14.03 7.79 20.31
N SER A 32 -15.18 8.02 20.97
CA SER A 32 -16.49 7.73 20.42
C SER A 32 -16.75 8.63 19.22
N SER A 33 -16.38 8.15 18.04
CA SER A 33 -16.87 8.65 16.77
C SER A 33 -17.51 7.47 16.04
N SER A 34 -18.84 7.43 16.06
CA SER A 34 -19.61 6.66 15.09
C SER A 34 -19.21 7.11 13.69
N ALA A 35 -18.26 6.41 13.09
CA ALA A 35 -18.13 6.35 11.64
C ALA A 35 -18.62 4.96 11.25
N SER A 36 -19.82 4.95 10.69
CA SER A 36 -20.41 3.84 9.94
C SER A 36 -19.31 3.09 9.19
N GLY A 37 -19.35 1.76 9.21
CA GLY A 37 -18.53 0.97 8.31
C GLY A 37 -18.81 1.43 6.89
N SER A 38 -17.91 2.24 6.34
CA SER A 38 -17.88 2.54 4.92
C SER A 38 -17.42 1.26 4.25
N SER A 39 -18.39 0.50 3.76
CA SER A 39 -18.17 -0.28 2.55
C SER A 39 -17.44 0.63 1.58
N SER A 40 -16.19 0.30 1.28
CA SER A 40 -15.35 0.99 0.30
C SER A 40 -15.88 0.67 -1.11
N ASP A 41 -17.13 1.06 -1.36
CA ASP A 41 -17.70 1.14 -2.68
C ASP A 41 -17.25 2.47 -3.28
N GLY A 42 -16.19 2.41 -4.10
CA GLY A 42 -15.94 3.20 -5.31
C GLY A 42 -16.31 4.69 -5.34
N SER A 43 -16.45 5.37 -4.21
CA SER A 43 -16.73 6.80 -4.18
C SER A 43 -15.45 7.50 -4.58
N SER A 44 -15.41 7.95 -5.84
CA SER A 44 -14.31 8.74 -6.38
C SER A 44 -14.08 9.92 -5.45
N GLU A 45 -13.06 9.81 -4.60
CA GLU A 45 -12.54 10.94 -3.85
C GLU A 45 -12.25 12.06 -4.86
N GLY A 46 -12.56 13.31 -4.47
CA GLY A 46 -12.35 14.47 -5.34
C GLY A 46 -10.88 14.62 -5.77
N PRO A 47 -10.56 15.63 -6.59
CA PRO A 47 -9.18 15.87 -7.02
C PRO A 47 -8.23 15.93 -5.81
N ARG A 48 -7.08 15.26 -5.92
CA ARG A 48 -6.11 15.12 -4.83
C ARG A 48 -4.74 15.64 -5.24
N THR A 49 -4.02 16.23 -4.30
CA THR A 49 -2.65 16.68 -4.54
C THR A 49 -1.67 15.59 -4.11
N VAL A 50 -0.75 15.24 -5.01
CA VAL A 50 0.32 14.27 -4.78
C VAL A 50 1.65 15.00 -4.81
N LYS A 51 2.49 14.78 -3.80
CA LYS A 51 3.87 15.30 -3.79
C LYS A 51 4.75 14.45 -4.69
N THR A 52 5.50 15.09 -5.58
CA THR A 52 6.44 14.41 -6.48
C THR A 52 7.83 15.05 -6.40
N ALA A 53 8.83 14.42 -7.01
CA ALA A 53 10.17 14.99 -7.11
C ALA A 53 10.19 16.33 -7.88
N MET A 54 9.23 16.55 -8.79
CA MET A 54 9.09 17.79 -9.57
C MET A 54 8.14 18.80 -8.91
N GLY A 55 7.75 18.57 -7.66
CA GLY A 55 6.80 19.40 -6.91
C GLY A 55 5.40 18.77 -6.80
N ASP A 56 4.45 19.57 -6.34
CA ASP A 56 3.09 19.11 -6.09
C ASP A 56 2.27 19.03 -7.39
N VAL A 57 1.58 17.91 -7.61
CA VAL A 57 0.73 17.68 -8.78
C VAL A 57 -0.71 17.46 -8.35
N LYS A 58 -1.65 18.18 -8.97
CA LYS A 58 -3.08 17.97 -8.76
C LYS A 58 -3.59 16.89 -9.71
N VAL A 59 -3.94 15.73 -9.15
CA VAL A 59 -4.51 14.60 -9.89
C VAL A 59 -6.04 14.73 -9.91
N PRO A 60 -6.69 14.67 -11.08
CA PRO A 60 -8.14 14.74 -11.17
C PRO A 60 -8.81 13.54 -10.49
N ALA A 61 -10.08 13.71 -10.11
CA ALA A 61 -10.90 12.60 -9.64
C ALA A 61 -11.04 11.54 -10.74
N ALA A 62 -10.82 10.25 -10.40
CA ALA A 62 -10.94 9.10 -11.29
C ALA A 62 -10.33 9.29 -12.71
N PRO A 63 -8.99 9.38 -12.84
CA PRO A 63 -8.34 9.55 -14.13
C PRO A 63 -8.66 8.37 -15.07
N GLN A 64 -9.09 8.68 -16.30
CA GLN A 64 -9.56 7.69 -17.28
C GLN A 64 -8.48 7.26 -18.27
N ARG A 65 -7.50 8.13 -18.54
CA ARG A 65 -6.45 7.91 -19.54
C ARG A 65 -5.11 8.24 -18.92
N VAL A 66 -4.29 7.23 -18.72
CA VAL A 66 -2.97 7.32 -18.11
C VAL A 66 -1.93 6.80 -19.08
N VAL A 67 -0.83 7.53 -19.23
CA VAL A 67 0.37 7.10 -19.95
C VAL A 67 1.49 6.92 -18.93
N VAL A 68 2.28 5.87 -19.09
CA VAL A 68 3.36 5.52 -18.16
C VAL A 68 4.71 5.61 -18.88
N LEU A 69 5.65 6.36 -18.30
CA LEU A 69 6.90 6.74 -18.98
C LEU A 69 8.15 6.02 -18.45
N ASP A 70 7.97 4.97 -17.64
CA ASP A 70 9.05 4.12 -17.14
C ASP A 70 8.51 2.69 -16.89
N THR A 71 9.40 1.73 -17.05
CA THR A 71 9.16 0.29 -16.90
C THR A 71 8.76 -0.13 -15.50
N ALA A 72 9.34 0.46 -14.46
CA ALA A 72 9.01 0.09 -13.08
C ALA A 72 7.59 0.54 -12.70
N GLU A 73 7.18 1.70 -13.21
CA GLU A 73 5.86 2.27 -13.05
C GLU A 73 4.83 1.48 -13.87
N LEU A 74 5.20 0.98 -15.06
CA LEU A 74 4.34 0.11 -15.86
C LEU A 74 4.01 -1.17 -15.10
N ASP A 75 5.03 -1.80 -14.51
CA ASP A 75 4.84 -2.97 -13.64
C ASP A 75 3.94 -2.66 -12.43
N SER A 76 4.18 -1.53 -11.78
CA SER A 76 3.40 -1.08 -10.62
C SER A 76 1.92 -0.90 -10.96
N VAL A 77 1.57 -0.23 -12.06
CA VAL A 77 0.17 -0.01 -12.42
C VAL A 77 -0.53 -1.30 -12.85
N LEU A 78 0.18 -2.18 -13.56
CA LEU A 78 -0.35 -3.49 -13.95
C LEU A 78 -0.61 -4.38 -12.74
N THR A 79 0.30 -4.37 -11.76
CA THR A 79 0.14 -5.06 -10.47
C THR A 79 -1.07 -4.53 -9.69
N LEU A 80 -1.38 -3.24 -9.81
CA LEU A 80 -2.58 -2.63 -9.21
C LEU A 80 -3.86 -2.86 -10.03
N GLY A 81 -3.80 -3.61 -11.13
CA GLY A 81 -4.94 -3.88 -12.01
C GLY A 81 -5.33 -2.69 -12.89
N VAL A 82 -4.47 -1.68 -13.01
CA VAL A 82 -4.69 -0.50 -13.85
C VAL A 82 -4.02 -0.70 -15.20
N LYS A 83 -4.82 -0.70 -16.26
CA LYS A 83 -4.32 -0.78 -17.65
C LYS A 83 -4.16 0.62 -18.25
N PRO A 84 -2.93 1.10 -18.50
CA PRO A 84 -2.73 2.40 -19.12
C PRO A 84 -3.09 2.38 -20.61
N VAL A 85 -3.34 3.55 -21.19
CA VAL A 85 -3.63 3.68 -22.63
C VAL A 85 -2.35 3.69 -23.47
N GLY A 86 -1.21 4.01 -22.85
CA GLY A 86 0.10 3.94 -23.48
C GLY A 86 1.22 3.81 -22.46
N ALA A 87 2.34 3.25 -22.89
CA ALA A 87 3.54 3.13 -22.09
C ALA A 87 4.80 3.18 -22.97
N THR A 88 5.89 3.68 -22.40
CA THR A 88 7.21 3.55 -23.04
C THR A 88 7.77 2.14 -22.88
N HIS A 89 8.75 1.79 -23.70
CA HIS A 89 9.51 0.54 -23.57
C HIS A 89 10.98 0.78 -23.20
N ALA A 90 11.61 -0.26 -22.62
CA ALA A 90 13.05 -0.32 -22.46
C ALA A 90 13.73 -0.55 -23.83
N ASP A 91 15.03 -0.31 -23.93
CA ASP A 91 15.80 -0.61 -25.15
C ASP A 91 16.00 -2.13 -25.33
N VAL A 92 14.91 -2.82 -25.70
CA VAL A 92 14.85 -4.25 -25.94
C VAL A 92 14.04 -4.52 -27.21
N ASP A 93 14.47 -5.53 -27.98
CA ASP A 93 13.85 -5.85 -29.28
C ASP A 93 12.39 -6.31 -29.18
N SER A 94 11.94 -6.74 -27.99
CA SER A 94 10.61 -7.30 -27.77
C SER A 94 9.51 -6.25 -27.55
N GLY A 95 9.82 -4.96 -27.57
CA GLY A 95 8.91 -3.91 -27.10
C GLY A 95 8.86 -3.91 -25.58
N PHE A 96 7.72 -4.28 -24.98
CA PHE A 96 7.64 -4.40 -23.51
C PHE A 96 8.48 -5.55 -22.94
N LEU A 97 8.84 -5.44 -21.65
CA LEU A 97 9.66 -6.42 -20.96
C LEU A 97 8.97 -7.79 -20.91
N ASN A 98 9.69 -8.85 -21.25
CA ASN A 98 9.14 -10.20 -21.44
C ASN A 98 8.53 -10.82 -20.17
N TYR A 99 8.87 -10.31 -18.98
CA TYR A 99 8.30 -10.80 -17.73
C TYR A 99 6.88 -10.26 -17.47
N LEU A 100 6.49 -9.19 -18.16
CA LEU A 100 5.16 -8.61 -18.01
C LEU A 100 4.11 -9.55 -18.64
N PRO A 101 2.95 -9.75 -17.99
CA PRO A 101 1.90 -10.62 -18.53
C PRO A 101 1.40 -10.09 -19.89
N LYS A 102 1.49 -10.94 -20.92
CA LYS A 102 1.18 -10.55 -22.32
C LYS A 102 -0.26 -10.06 -22.49
N ASP A 103 -1.19 -10.64 -21.76
CA ASP A 103 -2.60 -10.28 -21.72
C ASP A 103 -2.84 -8.89 -21.10
N GLN A 104 -2.02 -8.52 -20.10
CA GLN A 104 -2.11 -7.22 -19.45
C GLN A 104 -1.52 -6.11 -20.32
N VAL A 105 -0.41 -6.38 -21.03
CA VAL A 105 0.21 -5.40 -21.92
C VAL A 105 -0.44 -5.31 -23.31
N ALA A 106 -1.24 -6.29 -23.71
CA ALA A 106 -1.93 -6.29 -25.00
C ALA A 106 -2.83 -5.05 -25.15
N GLY A 107 -2.64 -4.27 -26.22
CA GLY A 107 -3.45 -3.08 -26.49
C GLY A 107 -3.02 -1.81 -25.73
N ILE A 108 -1.95 -1.86 -24.94
CA ILE A 108 -1.25 -0.65 -24.51
C ILE A 108 -0.49 -0.10 -25.72
N THR A 109 -0.65 1.19 -26.01
CA THR A 109 0.09 1.85 -27.10
C THR A 109 1.55 2.04 -26.70
N ASP A 110 2.48 1.58 -27.52
CA ASP A 110 3.90 1.92 -27.36
C ASP A 110 4.10 3.39 -27.77
N VAL A 111 4.49 4.22 -26.81
CA VAL A 111 4.76 5.66 -27.03
C VAL A 111 6.25 5.97 -27.19
N GLY A 112 7.07 4.97 -27.53
CA GLY A 112 8.48 5.12 -27.82
C GLY A 112 9.39 4.66 -26.68
N GLN A 113 10.69 4.86 -26.88
CA GLN A 113 11.71 4.46 -25.91
C GLN A 113 11.64 5.34 -24.65
N MET A 114 11.83 4.74 -23.49
CA MET A 114 11.80 5.43 -22.19
C MET A 114 12.70 6.67 -22.13
N MET A 115 13.89 6.61 -22.75
CA MET A 115 14.84 7.74 -22.77
C MET A 115 14.52 8.78 -23.85
N THR A 116 13.69 8.45 -24.84
CA THR A 116 13.28 9.32 -25.94
C THR A 116 11.81 9.08 -26.32
N PRO A 117 10.86 9.41 -25.43
CA PRO A 117 9.44 9.21 -25.71
C PRO A 117 8.97 10.05 -26.92
N ASN A 118 7.97 9.55 -27.62
CA ASN A 118 7.31 10.26 -28.72
C ASN A 118 6.23 11.20 -28.15
N LEU A 119 6.39 12.51 -28.36
CA LEU A 119 5.53 13.58 -27.83
C LEU A 119 4.47 14.03 -28.83
#